data_AF-A0A966A2R3-F1
#
_entry.id   AF-A0A966A2R3-F1
#
_cell.length_a   1.000
_cell.length_b   1.000
_cell.length_c   1.000
_cell.angle_alpha   90.00
_cell.angle_beta   90.00
_cell.angle_gamma   90.00
#
_symmetry.space_group_name_H-M   'P 1'
#
loop_
_entity.id
_entity.type
_entity.pdbx_description
1 polymer ?
#
loop_
_entity_poly.entity_id
_entity_poly.type
_entity_poly.pdbx_seq_one_letter_code
_entity_poly.pdbx_strand_id
1 'polypeptide(L)' 'VVSIDHPGIVYEVANFFSRRGINVEDLYTSCYPAPHTGASMFALHMTIGIPADAAIASVRGDFMDFCDDLNLDAMMAPVK' A
#
# COMPACT_ATOMS: atom_id res chain seq x y z
N VAL A 1 -1.27 3.98 -2.41
CA VAL A 1 -1.90 4.13 -1.08
C VAL A 1 -1.79 5.59 -0.65
N VAL A 2 -2.85 6.18 -0.13
CA VAL A 2 -2.93 7.55 0.36
C VAL A 2 -3.65 7.54 1.71
N SER A 3 -3.19 8.37 2.66
CA SER A 3 -3.80 8.46 3.99
C SER A 3 -3.41 9.77 4.68
N ILE A 4 -4.01 10.06 5.83
CA ILE A 4 -3.47 11.05 6.78
C ILE A 4 -2.15 10.49 7.32
N ASP A 5 -1.12 11.33 7.39
CA ASP A 5 0.20 10.92 7.84
C ASP A 5 0.19 10.48 9.31
N HIS A 6 0.62 9.25 9.55
CA HIS A 6 0.86 8.71 10.88
C HIS A 6 1.99 7.66 10.85
N PRO A 7 2.69 7.45 11.99
CA PRO A 7 3.72 6.42 12.07
C PRO A 7 3.16 5.03 11.75
N GLY A 8 3.98 4.21 11.08
CA GLY A 8 3.72 2.78 10.86
C GLY A 8 3.20 2.38 9.48
N ILE A 9 2.67 3.31 8.66
CA ILE A 9 2.04 2.97 7.37
C ILE A 9 2.96 2.13 6.47
N VAL A 10 4.21 2.56 6.30
CA VAL A 10 5.20 1.83 5.48
C VAL A 10 5.46 0.43 6.03
N TYR A 11 5.63 0.32 7.34
CA TYR A 11 5.89 -0.97 8.00
C TYR A 11 4.72 -1.92 7.79
N GLU A 12 3.49 -1.47 8.09
CA GLU A 12 2.28 -2.30 7.97
C GLU A 12 2.09 -2.80 6.54
N VAL A 13 2.17 -1.90 5.55
CA VAL A 13 2.00 -2.25 4.13
C VAL A 13 3.11 -3.18 3.64
N ALA A 14 4.39 -2.90 3.95
CA ALA A 14 5.50 -3.76 3.52
C ALA A 14 5.45 -5.13 4.21
N ASN A 15 5.11 -5.17 5.50
CA ASN A 15 4.97 -6.39 6.28
C ASN A 15 3.81 -7.26 5.79
N PHE A 16 2.70 -6.66 5.33
CA PHE A 16 1.58 -7.39 4.74
C PHE A 16 2.02 -8.27 3.55
N PHE A 17 2.85 -7.74 2.65
CA PHE A 17 3.37 -8.47 1.50
C PHE A 17 4.51 -9.42 1.89
N SER A 18 5.44 -8.97 2.74
CA SER A 18 6.59 -9.76 3.19
C SER A 18 6.15 -11.06 3.91
N ARG A 19 5.12 -11.00 4.76
CA ARG A 19 4.57 -12.19 5.45
C ARG A 19 3.98 -13.23 4.51
N ARG A 20 3.60 -12.82 3.29
CA ARG A 20 3.07 -13.69 2.23
C ARG A 20 4.15 -14.16 1.25
N GLY A 21 5.41 -13.82 1.50
CA GLY A 21 6.52 -14.12 0.59
C GLY A 21 6.47 -13.35 -0.73
N ILE A 22 5.69 -12.26 -0.79
CA ILE A 22 5.59 -11.40 -1.97
C ILE A 22 6.74 -10.40 -1.92
N ASN A 23 7.54 -10.35 -2.98
CA ASN A 23 8.68 -9.47 -3.06
C ASN A 23 8.25 -8.02 -3.33
N VAL A 24 8.89 -7.07 -2.65
CA VAL A 24 8.76 -5.64 -2.97
C VAL A 24 9.89 -5.29 -3.93
N GLU A 25 9.54 -4.90 -5.15
CA GLU A 25 10.50 -4.59 -6.21
C GLU A 25 10.94 -3.13 -6.16
N ASP A 26 9.99 -2.24 -5.88
CA ASP A 26 10.26 -0.80 -5.75
C ASP A 26 9.27 -0.18 -4.75
N LEU A 27 9.71 0.88 -4.08
CA LEU A 27 8.94 1.58 -3.06
C LEU A 27 9.32 3.06 -3.02
N TYR A 28 8.32 3.92 -3.20
CA TYR A 28 8.44 5.36 -3.04
C TYR A 28 7.40 5.89 -2.06
N THR A 29 7.81 6.83 -1.22
CA THR A 29 6.94 7.50 -0.25
C THR A 29 7.11 9.01 -0.32
N SER A 30 6.03 9.73 -0.11
CA SER A 30 6.06 11.18 0.06
C SER A 30 5.07 11.63 1.13
N CYS A 31 5.39 12.75 1.78
CA CYS A 31 4.46 13.47 2.65
C CYS A 31 4.21 14.86 2.05
N TYR A 32 2.97 15.32 2.09
CA TYR A 32 2.57 16.64 1.58
C TYR A 32 1.39 17.22 2.36
N PRO A 33 1.28 18.56 2.47
CA PRO A 33 0.11 19.16 3.09
C PRO A 33 -1.11 19.08 2.16
N ALA A 34 -2.28 18.78 2.71
CA ALA A 34 -3.54 18.80 1.99
C ALA A 34 -3.84 20.23 1.47
N PRO A 35 -4.30 20.41 0.22
CA PRO A 35 -4.38 21.73 -0.42
C PRO A 35 -5.25 22.78 0.30
N HIS A 36 -6.28 22.37 1.02
CA HIS A 36 -7.24 23.29 1.67
C HIS A 36 -7.20 23.26 3.19
N THR A 37 -6.86 22.12 3.81
CA THR A 37 -6.86 21.96 5.27
C THR A 37 -5.46 22.05 5.87
N GLY A 38 -4.41 21.89 5.07
CA GLY A 38 -3.03 21.83 5.53
C GLY A 38 -2.68 20.56 6.33
N ALA A 39 -3.59 19.58 6.42
CA ALA A 39 -3.33 18.32 7.10
C ALA A 39 -2.14 17.58 6.45
N SER A 40 -1.27 16.96 7.25
CA SER A 40 -0.17 16.15 6.72
C SER A 40 -0.74 14.89 6.07
N MET A 41 -0.51 14.73 4.78
CA MET A 41 -0.91 13.56 3.99
C MET A 41 0.31 12.71 3.70
N PHE A 42 0.09 11.40 3.63
CA PHE A 42 1.10 10.42 3.26
C PHE A 42 0.66 9.67 1.99
N ALA A 43 1.58 9.52 1.04
CA ALA A 43 1.40 8.68 -0.14
C ALA A 43 2.51 7.64 -0.25
N LEU A 44 2.12 6.41 -0.57
CA LEU A 44 3.01 5.28 -0.85
C LEU A 44 2.67 4.69 -2.22
N HIS A 45 3.71 4.55 -3.03
CA HIS A 45 3.73 3.82 -4.28
C HIS A 45 4.65 2.61 -4.10
N MET A 46 4.15 1.43 -4.47
CA MET A 46 4.89 0.18 -4.30
C MET A 46 4.65 -0.71 -5.51
N THR A 47 5.72 -1.29 -6.04
CA THR A 47 5.69 -2.34 -7.04
C THR A 47 6.02 -3.66 -6.36
N ILE A 48 5.17 -4.67 -6.57
CA ILE A 48 5.30 -5.99 -5.94
C ILE A 48 5.34 -7.09 -7.00
N GLY A 49 6.19 -8.09 -6.78
CA GLY A 49 6.30 -9.28 -7.61
C GLY A 49 5.39 -10.38 -7.11
N ILE A 50 4.24 -10.58 -7.77
CA ILE A 50 3.29 -11.63 -7.40
C ILE A 50 3.76 -12.98 -7.96
N PRO A 51 3.94 -14.02 -7.12
CA PRO A 51 4.27 -15.37 -7.57
C PRO A 51 3.23 -15.94 -8.55
N ALA A 52 3.68 -16.74 -9.53
CA ALA A 52 2.80 -17.30 -10.55
C ALA A 52 1.76 -18.30 -10.02
N ASP A 53 2.02 -18.89 -8.84
CA ASP A 53 1.12 -19.78 -8.11
C ASP A 53 0.14 -19.02 -7.19
N ALA A 54 0.31 -17.72 -7.01
CA ALA A 54 -0.60 -16.88 -6.22
C ALA A 54 -1.75 -16.34 -7.08
N ALA A 55 -2.97 -16.45 -6.56
CA ALA A 55 -4.15 -15.86 -7.21
C ALA A 55 -4.18 -14.34 -6.98
N ILE A 56 -3.86 -13.55 -8.01
CA ILE A 56 -3.84 -12.08 -7.95
C ILE A 56 -5.15 -11.48 -7.42
N ALA A 57 -6.30 -12.10 -7.74
CA ALA A 57 -7.60 -11.66 -7.25
C ALA A 57 -7.72 -11.79 -5.71
N SER A 58 -7.17 -12.86 -5.13
CA SER A 58 -7.14 -13.07 -3.67
C SER A 58 -6.20 -12.10 -3.00
N VAL A 59 -4.97 -11.93 -3.52
CA VAL A 59 -3.99 -10.98 -2.98
C VAL A 59 -4.56 -9.57 -2.97
N ARG A 60 -5.23 -9.18 -4.07
CA ARG A 60 -5.90 -7.89 -4.16
C ARG A 60 -7.04 -7.77 -3.14
N GLY A 61 -7.89 -8.79 -3.00
CA GLY A 61 -8.98 -8.79 -2.02
C GLY A 61 -8.46 -8.58 -0.60
N ASP A 62 -7.55 -9.46 -0.16
CA ASP A 62 -6.92 -9.38 1.16
C ASP A 62 -6.25 -8.02 1.42
N PHE A 63 -5.63 -7.44 0.38
CA PHE A 63 -4.94 -6.15 0.50
C PHE A 63 -5.92 -4.99 0.64
N MET A 64 -7.06 -5.02 -0.07
CA MET A 64 -8.09 -3.99 0.07
C MET A 64 -8.74 -4.06 1.45
N ASP A 65 -9.08 -5.26 1.93
CA ASP A 65 -9.63 -5.45 3.28
C ASP A 65 -8.67 -4.92 4.36
N PHE A 66 -7.37 -5.22 4.22
CA PHE A 66 -6.33 -4.71 5.10
C PHE A 66 -6.19 -3.17 5.06
N CYS A 67 -6.34 -2.56 3.88
CA CYS A 67 -6.29 -1.10 3.75
C CYS A 67 -7.51 -0.43 4.39
N ASP A 68 -8.69 -1.02 4.22
CA ASP A 68 -9.93 -0.55 4.85
C ASP A 68 -9.81 -0.58 6.39
N ASP A 69 -9.28 -1.67 6.96
CA ASP A 69 -9.04 -1.80 8.41
C ASP A 69 -8.12 -0.70 8.98
N LEU A 70 -7.19 -0.21 8.15
CA LEU A 70 -6.23 0.83 8.52
C LEU A 70 -6.63 2.24 8.07
N ASN A 71 -7.83 2.42 7.51
CA ASN A 71 -8.30 3.68 6.91
C ASN A 71 -7.33 4.23 5.84
N LEU A 72 -6.77 3.33 5.03
CA LEU A 72 -5.88 3.67 3.93
C LEU A 72 -6.66 3.66 2.61
N ASP A 73 -6.57 4.74 1.84
CA ASP A 73 -7.10 4.78 0.48
C ASP A 73 -6.11 4.10 -0.47
N ALA A 74 -6.48 2.94 -1.01
CA ALA A 74 -5.58 2.11 -1.79
C ALA A 74 -6.18 1.69 -3.13
N MET A 75 -5.30 1.58 -4.13
CA MET A 75 -5.60 0.96 -5.40
C MET A 75 -4.46 0.03 -5.81
N MET A 76 -4.79 -1.03 -6.53
CA MET A 76 -3.83 -2.00 -7.04
C MET A 76 -4.14 -2.30 -8.50
N ALA A 77 -3.14 -2.13 -9.35
CA ALA A 77 -3.25 -2.35 -10.79
C ALA A 77 -2.01 -3.08 -11.32
N PRO A 78 -2.14 -3.87 -12.39
CA PRO A 78 -0.97 -4.45 -13.05
C PRO A 78 -0.04 -3.37 -13.60
N VAL A 79 1.26 -3.57 -13.43
CA VAL A 79 2.30 -2.77 -14.10
C VAL A 79 2.57 -3.39 -15.47
N LYS A 80 2.78 -2.54 -16.49
CA LYS A 80 3.06 -2.98 -17.87
C LYS A 80 4.47 -3.50 -18.05
#